data_AF-A0A091TGL6-F1
#
_entry.id   AF-A0A091TGL6-F1
#
_cell.length_a   1.000
_cell.length_b   1.000
_cell.length_c   1.000
_cell.angle_alpha   90.00
_cell.angle_beta   90.00
_cell.angle_gamma   90.00
#
_symmetry.space_group_name_H-M   'P 1'
#
loop_
_entity.id
_entity.type
_entity.pdbx_description
1 polymer ?
#
loop_
_entity_poly.entity_id
_entity_poly.type
_entity_poly.pdbx_seq_one_letter_code
_entity_poly.pdbx_strand_id
1 'polypeptide(L)' 'FDYMFKLLIIGNSSVGKTSFLFRYADDSFTSAFVSTVGIDFKVKTVFKNEKRIKLQIW' A
#
# COMPACT_ATOMS: atom_id res chain seq x y z
N PHE A 1 -16.82 0.34 8.76
CA PHE A 1 -16.34 0.65 7.40
C PHE A 1 -17.48 0.34 6.47
N ASP A 2 -17.77 1.24 5.53
CA ASP A 2 -18.86 1.09 4.57
C ASP A 2 -18.42 0.21 3.39
N TYR A 3 -17.12 0.20 3.08
CA TYR A 3 -16.53 -0.58 2.00
C TYR A 3 -15.17 -1.16 2.39
N MET A 4 -14.83 -2.29 1.78
CA MET A 4 -13.51 -2.90 1.86
C MET A 4 -13.03 -3.30 0.47
N PHE A 5 -11.84 -2.84 0.08
CA PHE A 5 -11.21 -3.20 -1.18
C PHE A 5 -9.90 -3.92 -0.94
N LYS A 6 -9.62 -4.90 -1.81
CA LYS A 6 -8.38 -5.65 -1.83
C LYS A 6 -7.59 -5.29 -3.08
N LEU A 7 -6.37 -4.81 -2.91
CA LEU A 7 -5.50 -4.34 -3.99
C LEU A 7 -4.21 -5.16 -3.99
N LEU A 8 -3.80 -5.65 -5.16
CA LEU A 8 -2.54 -6.36 -5.34
C LEU A 8 -1.64 -5.58 -6.30
N ILE A 9 -0.44 -5.24 -5.88
CA ILE A 9 0.55 -4.50 -6.67
C ILE A 9 1.55 -5.49 -7.26
N ILE A 10 1.46 -5.73 -8.57
CA ILE A 10 2.35 -6.62 -9.32
C ILE A 10 3.28 -5.84 -10.24
N GLY A 11 4.43 -6.43 -10.57
CA GLY A 11 5.41 -5.85 -11.50
C GLY A 11 6.82 -6.37 -11.26
N ASN A 12 7.75 -6.02 -12.16
CA ASN A 12 9.14 -6.46 -12.10
C ASN A 12 9.84 -6.03 -10.80
N SER A 13 10.94 -6.70 -10.46
CA SER A 13 11.77 -6.29 -9.32
C SER A 13 12.31 -4.87 -9.52
N SER A 14 12.51 -4.14 -8.42
CA SER A 14 13.08 -2.78 -8.41
C SER A 14 12.27 -1.67 -9.12
N VAL A 15 11.02 -1.91 -9.54
CA VAL A 15 10.16 -0.86 -10.13
C VAL A 15 9.51 0.10 -9.11
N GLY A 16 9.84 -0.05 -7.82
CA GLY A 16 9.36 0.86 -6.76
C GLY A 16 8.01 0.51 -6.12
N LYS A 17 7.51 -0.73 -6.28
CA LYS A 17 6.22 -1.17 -5.68
C LYS A 17 6.16 -0.96 -4.17
N THR A 18 7.20 -1.41 -3.46
CA THR A 18 7.32 -1.22 -2.00
C THR A 18 7.40 0.26 -1.64
N SER A 19 8.23 1.05 -2.34
CA SER A 19 8.32 2.50 -2.09
C SER A 19 6.97 3.21 -2.28
N PHE A 20 6.18 2.82 -3.28
CA PHE A 20 4.82 3.34 -3.49
C PHE A 20 3.88 2.93 -2.35
N LEU A 21 3.90 1.66 -1.93
CA LEU A 21 3.08 1.16 -0.83
C LEU A 21 3.35 1.91 0.48
N PHE A 22 4.63 2.07 0.84
CA PHE A 22 5.04 2.79 2.06
C PHE A 22 4.71 4.28 1.99
N ARG A 23 4.92 4.93 0.84
CA ARG A 23 4.52 6.33 0.64
C ARG A 23 3.01 6.49 0.77
N TYR A 24 2.22 5.58 0.20
CA TYR A 24 0.77 5.70 0.27
C TYR A 24 0.24 5.35 1.67
N ALA A 25 0.73 4.29 2.31
CA ALA A 25 0.21 3.80 3.59
C ALA A 25 0.70 4.64 4.79
N ASP A 26 1.99 4.96 4.82
CA ASP A 26 2.67 5.53 5.99
C ASP A 26 3.22 6.95 5.75
N ASP A 27 3.02 7.52 4.56
CA ASP A 27 3.64 8.78 4.11
C ASP A 27 5.16 8.85 4.30
N SER A 28 5.80 7.68 4.24
CA SER A 28 7.24 7.52 4.42
C SER A 28 7.91 7.12 3.11
N PHE A 29 9.13 7.62 2.90
CA PHE A 29 9.96 7.25 1.77
C PHE A 29 11.39 7.05 2.24
N THR A 30 11.97 5.90 1.89
CA THR A 30 13.39 5.62 2.09
C THR A 30 14.05 5.39 0.74
N SER A 31 15.19 6.03 0.52
CA SER A 31 16.05 5.79 -0.63
C SER A 31 16.88 4.51 -0.47
N ALA A 32 16.91 3.92 0.73
CA ALA A 32 17.58 2.66 0.95
C ALA A 32 16.84 1.54 0.20
N PHE A 33 17.54 0.86 -0.70
CA PHE A 33 17.02 -0.31 -1.38
C PHE A 33 16.90 -1.46 -0.37
N VAL A 34 15.72 -1.61 0.20
CA VAL A 34 15.36 -2.79 0.98
C VAL A 34 14.55 -3.69 0.06
N SER A 35 15.11 -4.83 -0.31
CA SER A 35 14.37 -5.84 -1.08
C SER A 35 13.18 -6.31 -0.25
N THR A 36 12.01 -6.40 -0.87
CA THR A 36 10.82 -6.97 -0.23
C THR A 36 11.13 -8.42 0.15
N VAL A 37 11.06 -8.75 1.44
CA VAL A 37 11.12 -10.14 1.88
C VAL A 37 9.70 -10.70 1.82
N GLY A 38 9.35 -11.31 0.68
CA GLY A 38 8.02 -11.90 0.47
C GLY A 38 6.99 -10.91 -0.08
N ILE A 39 5.85 -10.77 0.61
CA ILE A 39 4.74 -9.87 0.27
C ILE A 39 4.61 -8.81 1.37
N ASP A 40 4.69 -7.54 0.99
CA ASP A 40 4.39 -6.43 1.90
C ASP A 40 2.87 -6.29 2.04
N PHE A 41 2.38 -6.16 3.27
CA PHE A 41 0.95 -5.96 3.52
C PHE A 41 0.71 -4.69 4.34
N LYS A 42 -0.18 -3.82 3.84
CA LYS A 42 -0.62 -2.62 4.56
C LYS A 42 -2.13 -2.45 4.52
N VAL A 43 -2.64 -1.83 5.57
CA VAL A 43 -4.05 -1.46 5.67
C VAL A 43 -4.15 0.05 5.84
N LYS A 44 -4.89 0.71 4.97
CA LYS A 44 -5.19 2.14 5.07
C LYS A 44 -6.70 2.35 5.12
N THR A 45 -7.15 3.18 6.05
CA THR A 45 -8.54 3.65 6.07
C THR A 45 -8.60 5.02 5.42
N VAL A 46 -9.49 5.18 4.44
CA VAL A 46 -9.70 6.44 3.73
C VAL A 46 -11.14 6.88 3.95
N PHE A 47 -11.34 8.17 4.20
CA PHE A 47 -12.67 8.76 4.27
C PHE A 47 -12.95 9.50 2.96
N LYS A 48 -13.96 9.06 2.21
CA LYS A 48 -14.34 9.67 0.92
C LYS A 48 -15.84 9.55 0.70
N ASN A 49 -16.47 10.63 0.24
CA ASN A 49 -17.92 10.71 0.04
C ASN A 49 -18.72 10.24 1.27
N GLU A 50 -18.33 10.73 2.44
CA GLU A 50 -18.90 10.38 3.76
C GLU A 50 -18.81 8.90 4.16
N LYS A 51 -18.07 8.10 3.39
CA LYS A 51 -17.91 6.66 3.60
C LYS A 51 -16.50 6.36 4.10
N ARG A 52 -16.41 5.46 5.09
CA ARG A 52 -15.17 4.90 5.62
C ARG A 52 -14.78 3.67 4.80
N ILE A 53 -13.78 3.83 3.95
CA ILE A 53 -13.28 2.79 3.04
C ILE A 53 -12.02 2.17 3.64
N LYS A 54 -11.99 0.84 3.77
CA LYS A 54 -10.81 0.08 4.19
C LYS A 54 -10.08 -0.47 2.96
N LEU A 55 -8.85 -0.06 2.75
CA LEU A 55 -7.98 -0.57 1.70
C LEU A 55 -7.01 -1.57 2.31
N GLN A 56 -7.02 -2.78 1.78
CA GLN A 56 -6.03 -3.81 2.07
C GLN A 56 -5.13 -3.92 0.83
N ILE A 57 -3.84 -3.65 0.99
CA ILE A 57 -2.91 -3.57 -0.13
C ILE A 57 -1.80 -4.62 0.09
N TRP A 58 -1.63 -5.47 -0.90
CA TRP A 58 -0.60 -6.51 -1.01
C TRP A 58 0.34 -6.23 -2.19
#